data_AF-A0A2N9BDZ4-F1
#
_entry.id   AF-A0A2N9BDZ4-F1
#
_cell.length_a   1.000
_cell.length_b   1.000
_cell.length_c   1.000
_cell.angle_alpha   90.00
_cell.angle_beta   90.00
_cell.angle_gamma   90.00
#
_symmetry.space_group_name_H-M   'P 1'
#
loop_
_entity.id
_entity.type
_entity.pdbx_description
1 polymer ?
#
loop_
_entity_poly.entity_id
_entity_poly.type
_entity_poly.pdbx_seq_one_letter_code
_entity_poly.pdbx_strand_id
1 'polypeptide(L)'
;MIRAVVFDVGECLVDETRKYGTWADWLGVPRHTFHAMFGAVIAQGRDYRETFQEFRPGFDLYKEREKRAAAGQPESFEEEDLYEDVRPTLRQLRADGLWLGIAGNQTVRAGGSCGRWSPTTST
;
A
#
# COMPACT_ATOMS: atom_id res chain seq x y z
N MET A 1 -4.50 -24.76 17.77
CA MET A 1 -5.61 -23.78 17.72
C MET A 1 -5.01 -22.43 17.36
N ILE A 2 -5.58 -21.70 16.39
CA ILE A 2 -5.12 -20.35 16.01
C ILE A 2 -5.64 -19.35 17.06
N ARG A 3 -4.80 -18.40 17.48
CA ARG A 3 -5.13 -17.39 18.49
C ARG A 3 -4.94 -15.95 18.01
N ALA A 4 -4.27 -15.80 16.88
CA ALA A 4 -3.88 -14.52 16.32
C ALA A 4 -3.85 -14.58 14.79
N VAL A 5 -4.20 -13.48 14.14
CA VAL A 5 -4.07 -13.27 12.70
C VAL A 5 -3.39 -11.92 12.47
N VAL A 6 -2.38 -11.89 11.62
CA VAL A 6 -1.65 -10.66 11.26
C VAL A 6 -1.76 -10.47 9.75
N PHE A 7 -2.23 -9.29 9.35
CA PHE A 7 -2.42 -8.92 7.95
C PHE A 7 -1.27 -8.02 7.47
N ASP A 8 -0.84 -8.23 6.23
CA ASP A 8 -0.08 -7.24 5.49
C ASP A 8 -0.98 -6.05 5.10
N VAL A 9 -0.43 -4.92 4.71
CA VAL A 9 -1.20 -3.75 4.25
C VAL A 9 -1.40 -3.77 2.74
N GLY A 10 -0.31 -3.72 1.97
CA GLY A 10 -0.37 -3.49 0.51
C GLY A 10 -0.85 -4.73 -0.25
N GLU A 11 -1.84 -4.56 -1.12
CA GLU A 11 -2.47 -5.64 -1.90
C GLU A 11 -3.03 -6.79 -1.03
N CYS A 12 -3.27 -6.51 0.26
CA CYS A 12 -3.89 -7.44 1.22
C CYS A 12 -5.10 -6.77 1.91
N LEU A 13 -4.88 -5.62 2.53
CA LEU A 13 -5.98 -4.79 3.04
C LEU A 13 -6.32 -3.68 2.06
N VAL A 14 -5.30 -3.16 1.37
CA VAL A 14 -5.41 -1.96 0.54
C VAL A 14 -5.13 -2.29 -0.92
N ASP A 15 -6.00 -1.86 -1.82
CA ASP A 15 -5.78 -1.81 -3.26
C ASP A 15 -4.77 -0.68 -3.58
N GLU A 16 -3.54 -1.05 -3.94
CA GLU A 16 -2.50 -0.10 -4.29
C GLU A 16 -2.51 0.28 -5.78
N THR A 17 -3.50 -0.18 -6.57
CA THR A 17 -3.65 0.14 -8.01
C THR A 17 -3.64 1.64 -8.25
N ARG A 18 -4.36 2.41 -7.42
CA ARG A 18 -4.37 3.88 -7.51
C ARG A 18 -2.99 4.46 -7.20
N LYS A 19 -2.34 3.98 -6.14
CA LYS A 19 -1.01 4.45 -5.71
C LYS A 19 0.04 4.22 -6.80
N TYR A 20 0.18 3.00 -7.31
CA TYR A 20 1.14 2.70 -8.38
C TYR A 20 0.74 3.34 -9.71
N GLY A 21 -0.57 3.48 -9.98
CA GLY A 21 -1.08 4.25 -11.11
C GLY A 21 -0.58 5.70 -11.11
N THR A 22 -0.61 6.37 -9.96
CA THR A 22 -0.10 7.76 -9.85
C THR A 22 1.42 7.87 -10.02
N TRP A 23 2.17 6.82 -9.69
CA TRP A 23 3.60 6.75 -9.98
C TRP A 23 3.88 6.58 -11.47
N ALA A 24 3.08 5.77 -12.17
CA ALA A 24 3.16 5.63 -13.61
C ALA A 24 2.88 6.98 -14.31
N ASP A 25 1.85 7.71 -13.84
CA ASP A 25 1.53 9.04 -14.35
C ASP A 25 2.69 10.04 -14.09
N TRP A 26 3.30 10.00 -12.90
CA TRP A 26 4.48 10.84 -12.56
C TRP A 26 5.69 10.55 -13.45
N LEU A 27 5.89 9.28 -13.82
CA LEU A 27 6.93 8.86 -14.74
C LEU A 27 6.62 9.15 -16.21
N GLY A 28 5.36 9.45 -16.54
CA GLY A 28 4.90 9.62 -17.91
C GLY A 28 4.77 8.31 -18.68
N VAL A 29 4.56 7.18 -18.00
CA VAL A 29 4.45 5.85 -18.62
C VAL A 29 3.02 5.31 -18.51
N PRO A 30 2.55 4.49 -19.46
CA PRO A 30 1.21 3.92 -19.37
C PRO A 30 1.05 3.06 -18.10
N ARG A 31 -0.04 3.25 -17.35
CA ARG A 31 -0.30 2.51 -16.11
C ARG A 31 -0.23 1.00 -16.29
N HIS A 32 -0.78 0.45 -17.38
CA HIS A 32 -0.72 -0.98 -17.66
C HIS A 32 0.73 -1.48 -17.81
N THR A 33 1.59 -0.69 -18.46
CA THR A 33 3.00 -1.02 -18.67
C THR A 33 3.74 -1.01 -17.35
N PHE A 34 3.46 -0.01 -16.50
CA PHE A 34 4.04 0.05 -15.15
C PHE A 34 3.67 -1.17 -14.32
N HIS A 35 2.38 -1.52 -14.24
CA HIS A 35 1.93 -2.69 -13.44
C HIS A 35 2.48 -4.01 -13.99
N ALA A 36 2.56 -4.17 -15.32
CA ALA A 36 3.16 -5.35 -15.93
C ALA A 36 4.65 -5.49 -15.56
N MET A 37 5.42 -4.39 -15.62
CA MET A 37 6.82 -4.40 -15.22
C MET A 37 6.98 -4.63 -13.71
N PHE A 38 6.12 -4.00 -12.90
CA PHE A 38 6.10 -4.17 -11.45
C PHE A 38 5.90 -5.64 -11.06
N GLY A 39 4.91 -6.30 -11.67
CA GLY A 39 4.67 -7.73 -11.48
C GLY A 39 5.86 -8.58 -11.94
N ALA A 40 6.49 -8.24 -13.07
CA ALA A 40 7.67 -8.95 -13.56
C ALA A 40 8.87 -8.85 -12.61
N VAL A 41 9.14 -7.66 -12.04
CA VAL A 41 10.21 -7.44 -11.05
C VAL A 41 9.96 -8.26 -9.79
N ILE A 42 8.74 -8.23 -9.25
CA ILE A 42 8.39 -9.02 -8.06
C ILE A 42 8.48 -10.52 -8.34
N ALA A 43 8.01 -10.99 -9.49
CA ALA A 43 8.09 -12.40 -9.88
C ALA A 43 9.53 -12.92 -10.00
N GLN A 44 10.49 -12.03 -10.26
CA GLN A 44 11.93 -12.33 -10.27
C GLN A 44 12.56 -12.34 -8.86
N GLY A 45 11.77 -12.08 -7.80
CA GLY A 45 12.27 -11.99 -6.43
C GLY A 45 13.11 -10.74 -6.16
N ARG A 46 13.04 -9.74 -7.06
CA ARG A 46 13.77 -8.48 -6.95
C ARG A 46 13.01 -7.50 -6.08
N ASP A 47 13.69 -6.44 -5.66
CA ASP A 47 13.06 -5.39 -4.88
C ASP A 47 12.10 -4.58 -5.76
N TYR A 48 10.87 -4.34 -5.29
CA TYR A 48 9.86 -3.60 -6.06
C TYR A 48 10.35 -2.21 -6.52
N ARG A 49 11.28 -1.59 -5.77
CA ARG A 49 11.89 -0.29 -6.09
C ARG A 49 12.69 -0.34 -7.39
N GLU A 50 13.15 -1.53 -7.78
CA GLU A 50 13.85 -1.72 -9.05
C GLU A 50 12.94 -1.50 -10.26
N THR A 51 11.62 -1.64 -10.12
CA THR A 51 10.64 -1.29 -11.17
C THR A 51 10.86 0.13 -11.69
N PHE A 52 11.19 1.08 -10.81
CA PHE A 52 11.43 2.46 -11.21
C PHE A 52 12.71 2.61 -12.03
N GLN A 53 13.71 1.76 -11.79
CA GLN A 53 14.97 1.75 -12.54
C GLN A 53 14.76 1.30 -13.98
N GLU A 54 13.84 0.35 -14.22
CA GLU A 54 13.51 -0.14 -15.57
C GLU A 54 12.96 0.98 -16.47
N PHE A 55 12.21 1.93 -15.89
CA PHE A 55 11.67 3.08 -16.62
C PHE A 55 12.62 4.29 -16.66
N ARG A 56 13.37 4.52 -15.58
CA ARG A 56 14.32 5.63 -15.48
C ARG A 56 15.53 5.22 -14.63
N PRO A 57 16.65 4.81 -15.25
CA PRO A 57 17.86 4.49 -14.51
C PRO A 57 18.33 5.68 -13.65
N GLY A 58 18.69 5.41 -12.40
CA GLY A 58 19.06 6.44 -11.42
C GLY A 58 17.86 7.10 -10.72
N PHE A 59 16.64 6.55 -10.89
CA PHE A 59 15.46 7.05 -10.18
C PHE A 59 15.61 6.85 -8.68
N ASP A 60 15.56 7.94 -7.92
CA ASP A 60 15.62 7.90 -6.46
C ASP A 60 14.21 8.06 -5.89
N LEU A 61 13.59 6.94 -5.49
CA LEU A 61 12.21 6.91 -5.01
C LEU A 61 11.99 7.84 -3.80
N TYR A 62 12.99 8.01 -2.92
CA TYR A 62 12.84 8.88 -1.76
C TYR A 62 12.80 10.35 -2.17
N LYS A 63 13.73 10.78 -3.03
CA LYS A 63 13.73 12.16 -3.55
C LYS A 63 12.47 12.47 -4.36
N GLU A 64 12.00 11.51 -5.14
CA GLU A 64 10.80 11.69 -5.96
C GLU A 64 9.53 11.74 -5.09
N ARG A 65 9.48 11.01 -3.96
CA ARG A 65 8.41 11.17 -2.96
C ARG A 65 8.38 12.58 -2.39
N GLU A 66 9.53 13.17 -2.08
CA GLU A 66 9.60 14.55 -1.59
C GLU A 66 9.15 15.55 -2.65
N LYS A 67 9.58 15.39 -3.91
CA LYS A 67 9.14 16.24 -5.02
C LYS A 67 7.63 16.15 -5.25
N ARG A 68 7.06 14.94 -5.23
CA ARG A 68 5.61 14.74 -5.35
C ARG A 68 4.85 15.37 -4.20
N ALA A 69 5.34 15.24 -2.96
CA ALA A 69 4.75 15.90 -1.81
C ALA A 69 4.78 17.42 -1.93
N ALA A 70 5.91 18.00 -2.37
CA ALA A 70 6.04 19.43 -2.61
C ALA A 70 5.13 19.93 -3.75
N ALA A 71 4.84 19.07 -4.73
CA ALA A 71 3.90 19.32 -5.81
C ALA A 71 2.42 19.11 -5.41
N GLY A 72 2.13 18.85 -4.13
CA GLY A 72 0.77 18.65 -3.64
C GLY A 72 0.17 17.27 -3.94
N GLN A 73 1.00 16.30 -4.34
CA GLN A 73 0.60 14.91 -4.63
C GLN A 73 1.33 13.91 -3.72
N PRO A 74 1.26 14.06 -2.38
CA PRO A 74 1.86 13.09 -1.47
C PRO A 74 1.22 11.72 -1.64
N GLU A 75 1.94 10.66 -1.28
CA GLU A 75 1.33 9.34 -1.16
C GLU A 75 0.39 9.32 0.05
N SER A 76 -0.90 9.10 -0.21
CA SER A 76 -1.93 8.89 0.80
C SER A 76 -2.77 7.66 0.45
N PHE A 77 -3.28 7.01 1.49
CA PHE A 77 -4.36 6.04 1.40
C PHE A 77 -5.62 6.67 1.99
N GLU A 78 -6.71 6.55 1.25
CA GLU A 78 -8.04 7.02 1.61
C GLU A 78 -8.94 5.81 1.90
N GLU A 79 -10.13 6.05 2.47
CA GLU A 79 -11.05 4.98 2.89
C GLU A 79 -11.39 4.01 1.75
N GLU A 80 -11.51 4.56 0.55
CA GLU A 80 -11.90 3.88 -0.67
C GLU A 80 -10.82 2.94 -1.22
N ASP A 81 -9.59 3.01 -0.70
CA ASP A 81 -8.53 2.09 -1.11
C ASP A 81 -8.59 0.75 -0.36
N LEU A 82 -9.45 0.56 0.65
CA LEU A 82 -9.63 -0.80 1.21
C LEU A 82 -10.41 -1.68 0.26
N TYR A 83 -10.05 -2.97 0.22
CA TYR A 83 -10.96 -3.97 -0.34
C TYR A 83 -12.25 -4.03 0.48
N GLU A 84 -13.37 -4.24 -0.23
CA GLU A 84 -14.72 -4.20 0.31
C GLU A 84 -14.93 -5.17 1.49
N ASP A 85 -14.25 -6.32 1.45
CA ASP A 85 -14.37 -7.41 2.42
C ASP A 85 -13.48 -7.25 3.67
N VAL A 86 -12.57 -6.27 3.70
CA VAL A 86 -11.64 -6.08 4.83
C VAL A 86 -12.38 -5.79 6.12
N ARG A 87 -13.31 -4.81 6.10
CA ARG A 87 -14.03 -4.40 7.32
C ARG A 87 -14.93 -5.51 7.86
N PRO A 88 -15.75 -6.21 7.04
CA PRO A 88 -16.51 -7.37 7.49
C PRO A 88 -15.61 -8.48 8.07
N THR A 89 -14.48 -8.78 7.41
CA THR A 89 -13.57 -9.86 7.81
C THR A 89 -12.91 -9.57 9.16
N LEU A 90 -12.35 -8.37 9.34
CA LEU A 90 -11.73 -7.99 10.62
C LEU A 90 -12.75 -7.98 11.77
N ARG A 91 -13.99 -7.59 11.49
CA ARG A 91 -15.08 -7.65 12.48
C ARG A 91 -15.38 -9.09 12.91
N GLN A 92 -15.50 -10.00 11.95
CA GLN A 92 -15.78 -11.41 12.22
C GLN A 92 -14.65 -12.05 13.04
N LEU A 93 -13.39 -11.86 12.62
CA LEU A 93 -12.25 -12.46 13.32
C LEU A 93 -12.11 -11.94 14.76
N ARG A 94 -12.45 -10.68 15.00
CA ARG A 94 -12.50 -10.13 16.36
C ARG A 94 -13.64 -10.74 17.18
N ALA A 95 -14.82 -10.95 16.59
CA ALA A 95 -15.95 -11.60 17.24
C ALA A 95 -15.63 -13.07 17.60
N ASP A 96 -14.81 -13.73 16.81
CA ASP A 96 -14.32 -15.10 17.07
C ASP A 96 -13.23 -15.17 18.16
N GLY A 97 -12.90 -14.02 18.79
CA GLY A 97 -11.96 -13.95 19.91
C GLY A 97 -10.49 -13.98 19.52
N LEU A 98 -10.17 -13.77 18.24
CA LEU A 98 -8.79 -13.73 17.76
C LEU A 98 -8.14 -12.38 18.04
N TRP A 99 -6.85 -12.39 18.35
CA TRP A 99 -6.03 -11.19 18.36
C TRP A 99 -5.68 -10.79 16.92
N LEU A 100 -5.87 -9.51 16.57
CA LEU A 100 -5.62 -8.99 15.23
C LEU A 100 -4.43 -8.04 15.23
N GLY A 101 -3.51 -8.24 14.29
CA GLY A 101 -2.38 -7.36 14.01
C GLY A 101 -2.38 -6.90 12.56
N ILE A 102 -1.79 -5.73 12.32
CA ILE A 102 -1.50 -5.22 10.98
C ILE A 102 0.00 -4.92 10.93
N ALA A 103 0.68 -5.42 9.90
CA ALA A 103 2.09 -5.16 9.63
C ALA A 103 2.22 -4.60 8.22
N GLY A 104 3.06 -3.60 8.01
CA GLY A 104 3.27 -3.06 6.67
C GLY A 104 4.49 -2.17 6.59
N ASN A 105 5.14 -2.19 5.43
CA ASN A 105 6.33 -1.37 5.14
C ASN A 105 5.97 0.04 4.64
N GLN A 106 4.80 0.54 5.02
CA GLN A 106 4.30 1.84 4.57
C GLN A 106 5.03 2.98 5.26
N THR A 107 5.07 4.16 4.62
CA THR A 107 5.68 5.35 5.23
C THR A 107 4.90 5.76 6.48
N VAL A 108 5.55 6.44 7.42
CA VAL A 108 4.89 6.95 8.65
C VAL A 108 3.64 7.79 8.34
N ARG A 109 3.62 8.50 7.20
CA ARG A 109 2.47 9.28 6.72
C ARG A 109 1.27 8.40 6.31
N ALA A 110 1.54 7.26 5.66
CA ALA A 110 0.53 6.25 5.33
C ALA A 110 0.13 5.38 6.55
N GLY A 111 1.04 5.17 7.50
CA GLY A 111 0.72 4.47 8.76
C GLY A 111 -0.23 5.27 9.66
N GLY A 112 -0.16 6.61 9.62
CA GLY A 112 -1.06 7.50 10.35
C GLY A 112 -2.52 7.41 9.91
N SER A 113 -2.78 7.14 8.63
CA SER A 113 -4.14 6.79 8.19
C SER A 113 -4.50 5.41 8.73
N CYS A 114 -3.68 4.36 8.53
CA CYS A 114 -3.92 2.97 8.98
C CYS A 114 -4.34 2.82 10.47
N GLY A 115 -3.80 3.63 11.37
CA GLY A 115 -4.20 3.64 12.79
C GLY A 115 -5.67 4.03 13.04
N ARG A 116 -6.28 4.81 12.13
CA ARG A 116 -7.69 5.26 12.20
C ARG A 116 -8.69 4.20 11.74
N TRP A 117 -8.23 3.13 11.10
CA TRP A 117 -9.06 2.03 10.59
C TRP A 117 -9.23 0.91 11.62
N SER A 118 -8.42 0.94 12.68
CA SER A 118 -8.71 0.21 13.91
C SER A 118 -9.95 0.83 14.56
N PRO A 119 -10.98 0.04 14.90
CA PRO A 119 -12.13 0.52 15.65
C PRO A 119 -11.70 0.69 17.11
N THR A 120 -11.03 1.80 17.38
CA THR A 120 -10.70 2.31 18.71
C THR A 120 -11.03 3.79 18.75
N THR A 121 -12.32 4.07 18.94
CA THR A 121 -12.82 5.13 19.84
C THR A 121 -14.34 4.97 20.00
N SER A 122 -14.75 4.28 21.07
CA SER A 122 -16.06 4.41 21.69
C SER A 122 -15.94 3.96 23.15
N THR A 123 -15.61 4.93 24.00
CA THR A 123 -16.02 5.03 25.40
C THR A 123 -16.34 6.48 25.65
#